data_AF-A0A956HP37-F1
#
_entry.id   AF-A0A956HP37-F1
#
_cell.length_a   1.000
_cell.length_b   1.000
_cell.length_c   1.000
_cell.angle_alpha   90.00
_cell.angle_beta   90.00
_cell.angle_gamma   90.00
#
_symmetry.space_group_name_H-M   'P 1'
#
loop_
_entity.id
_entity.type
_entity.pdbx_description
1 polymer ?
#
loop_
_entity_poly.entity_id
_entity_poly.type
_entity_poly.pdbx_seq_one_letter_code
_entity_poly.pdbx_strand_id
1 'polypeptide(L)'
;SVGLEFDRNKRDLPVKSKGEFLAFLRSHRCLDELLGPDAELLDFRGLLDLKRCARQHFSADRWYLTGMSGFFVEVIGSATSRIYSESNRMIERMIRADLAGDRERLAGLLDTCNTHLRATYEAFNLFLGDYELFGSFELFSSYFGVGLAEYFNAGLNHAMSDLDALARRAEVDPPRFDEGFDAYFEASVLAGLRAATHRLARELYEFLVARGAYFRGNHGRYADSNDWEQRADLLTKIGAPRCPERELAASRRSWEMYVRRLLAVMCSIEQVEFDERAFRARFQGCWRERQTLAELLDVMKRASDFQMAGGT
;
A
#
# COMPACT_ATOMS: atom_id res chain seq x y z
N SER A 1 13.11 -6.71 -18.21
CA SER A 1 11.69 -6.67 -18.57
C SER A 1 11.17 -5.29 -18.24
N VAL A 2 10.44 -4.64 -19.16
CA VAL A 2 9.79 -3.34 -18.94
C VAL A 2 8.30 -3.54 -19.15
N GLY A 3 7.48 -3.05 -18.23
CA GLY A 3 6.02 -3.16 -18.30
C GLY A 3 5.38 -1.77 -18.27
N LEU A 4 4.26 -1.64 -18.98
CA LEU A 4 3.37 -0.49 -18.89
C LEU A 4 2.01 -0.99 -18.42
N GLU A 5 1.53 -0.43 -17.31
CA GLU A 5 0.19 -0.63 -16.80
C GLU A 5 -0.54 0.71 -16.78
N PHE A 6 -1.84 0.69 -17.07
CA PHE A 6 -2.67 1.87 -17.06
C PHE A 6 -4.12 1.52 -16.73
N ASP A 7 -4.79 2.44 -16.04
CA ASP A 7 -6.23 2.35 -15.80
C ASP A 7 -6.99 2.80 -17.07
N ARG A 8 -7.56 1.83 -17.79
CA ARG A 8 -8.36 2.07 -19.00
C ARG A 8 -9.54 3.02 -18.78
N ASN A 9 -10.05 3.12 -17.55
CA ASN A 9 -11.17 4.00 -17.24
C ASN A 9 -10.73 5.47 -17.13
N LYS A 10 -9.43 5.71 -16.89
CA LYS A 10 -8.85 7.06 -16.83
C LYS A 10 -8.25 7.49 -18.16
N ARG A 11 -7.64 6.55 -18.90
CA ARG A 11 -7.04 6.84 -20.20
C ARG A 11 -7.01 5.61 -21.07
N ASP A 12 -7.55 5.73 -22.28
CA ASP A 12 -7.32 4.73 -23.32
C ASP A 12 -5.95 5.00 -23.94
N LEU A 13 -4.94 4.22 -23.57
CA LEU A 13 -3.61 4.31 -24.19
C LEU A 13 -3.62 3.47 -25.48
N PRO A 14 -3.25 4.05 -26.63
CA PRO A 14 -3.26 3.36 -27.92
C PRO A 14 -2.04 2.43 -28.09
N VAL A 15 -1.54 1.81 -27.02
CA VAL A 15 -0.37 0.91 -27.08
C VAL A 15 -0.84 -0.50 -27.41
N LYS A 16 -0.92 -0.83 -28.70
CA LYS A 16 -1.43 -2.12 -29.20
C LYS A 16 -0.36 -2.92 -29.95
N SER A 17 0.79 -2.31 -30.21
CA SER A 17 1.89 -2.89 -30.97
C SER A 17 3.25 -2.65 -30.30
N LYS A 18 4.25 -3.45 -30.74
CA LYS A 18 5.66 -3.31 -30.37
C LYS A 18 6.19 -1.88 -30.59
N GLY A 19 5.87 -1.31 -31.75
CA GLY A 19 6.34 0.02 -32.13
C GLY A 19 5.74 1.12 -31.25
N GLU A 20 4.43 1.05 -30.98
CA GLU A 20 3.75 2.00 -30.08
C GLU A 20 4.27 1.90 -28.65
N PHE A 21 4.55 0.69 -28.16
CA PHE A 21 5.10 0.50 -26.82
C PHE A 21 6.50 1.13 -26.72
N LEU A 22 7.39 0.84 -27.66
CA LEU A 22 8.73 1.44 -27.67
C LEU A 22 8.68 2.95 -27.82
N ALA A 23 7.79 3.47 -28.68
CA ALA A 23 7.59 4.91 -28.84
C ALA A 23 7.10 5.57 -27.54
N PHE A 24 6.17 4.93 -26.82
CA PHE A 24 5.71 5.40 -25.52
C PHE A 24 6.83 5.41 -24.48
N LEU A 25 7.65 4.35 -24.41
CA LEU A 25 8.79 4.32 -23.49
C LEU A 25 9.75 5.47 -23.82
N ARG A 26 10.12 5.64 -25.10
CA ARG A 26 11.04 6.71 -25.54
C ARG A 26 10.47 8.12 -25.39
N SER A 27 9.15 8.30 -25.27
CA SER A 27 8.57 9.61 -24.97
C SER A 27 8.85 10.07 -23.53
N HIS A 28 9.39 9.20 -22.67
CA HIS A 28 9.75 9.49 -21.29
C HIS A 28 11.28 9.51 -21.17
N ARG A 29 11.85 10.66 -20.78
CA ARG A 29 13.31 10.88 -20.74
C ARG A 29 14.07 9.77 -20.02
N CYS A 30 13.62 9.35 -18.84
CA CYS A 30 14.29 8.31 -18.06
C CYS A 30 14.33 6.95 -18.76
N LEU A 31 13.30 6.62 -19.52
CA LEU A 31 13.21 5.37 -20.26
C LEU A 31 14.03 5.45 -21.55
N ASP A 32 14.02 6.59 -22.25
CA ASP A 32 14.86 6.78 -23.44
C ASP A 32 16.37 6.70 -23.10
N GLU A 33 16.79 7.35 -22.01
CA GLU A 33 18.16 7.26 -21.48
C GLU A 33 18.52 5.82 -21.08
N LEU A 34 17.63 5.10 -20.40
CA LEU A 34 17.86 3.72 -19.97
C LEU A 34 17.97 2.75 -21.15
N LEU A 35 17.13 2.93 -22.18
CA LEU A 35 17.11 2.08 -23.37
C LEU A 35 18.32 2.34 -24.27
N GLY A 36 18.78 3.59 -24.37
CA GLY A 36 19.84 3.97 -25.30
C GLY A 36 19.41 3.86 -26.78
N PRO A 37 20.34 4.10 -27.73
CA PRO A 37 20.01 4.09 -29.15
C PRO A 37 19.68 2.67 -29.67
N ASP A 38 20.36 1.65 -29.14
CA ASP A 38 20.37 0.30 -29.73
C ASP A 38 19.47 -0.71 -28.99
N ALA A 39 18.47 -0.24 -28.23
CA ALA A 39 17.55 -1.13 -27.53
C ALA A 39 16.81 -2.06 -28.50
N GLU A 40 17.01 -3.37 -28.31
CA GLU A 40 16.30 -4.41 -29.04
C GLU A 40 15.10 -4.92 -28.23
N LEU A 41 13.92 -4.92 -28.86
CA LEU A 41 12.72 -5.53 -28.27
C LEU A 41 12.66 -7.01 -28.65
N LEU A 42 12.94 -7.87 -27.68
CA LEU A 42 12.94 -9.33 -27.87
C LEU A 42 11.52 -9.93 -27.93
N ASP A 43 10.64 -9.52 -27.02
CA ASP A 43 9.26 -10.00 -26.94
C ASP A 43 8.29 -8.88 -26.50
N PHE A 44 7.02 -9.01 -26.88
CA PHE A 44 5.94 -8.10 -26.50
C PHE A 44 4.64 -8.86 -26.32
N ARG A 45 4.01 -8.64 -25.17
CA ARG A 45 2.71 -9.19 -24.85
C ARG A 45 1.85 -8.14 -24.15
N GLY A 46 0.63 -7.97 -24.66
CA GLY A 46 -0.43 -7.27 -23.97
C GLY A 46 -1.28 -8.24 -23.17
N LEU A 47 -1.71 -7.82 -21.98
CA LEU A 47 -2.71 -8.50 -21.18
C LEU A 47 -3.80 -7.50 -20.84
N LEU A 48 -5.06 -7.92 -20.97
CA LEU A 48 -6.23 -7.11 -20.66
C LEU A 48 -6.99 -7.74 -19.48
N ASP A 49 -7.78 -6.92 -18.79
CA ASP A 49 -8.67 -7.38 -17.71
C ASP A 49 -7.93 -8.22 -16.65
N LEU A 50 -6.72 -7.77 -16.29
CA LEU A 50 -5.85 -8.50 -15.38
C LEU A 50 -6.43 -8.59 -13.97
N LYS A 51 -7.03 -7.50 -13.48
CA LYS A 51 -7.60 -7.41 -12.14
C LYS A 51 -8.83 -8.29 -11.99
N ARG A 52 -8.74 -9.30 -11.12
CA ARG A 52 -9.80 -10.28 -10.84
C ARG A 52 -9.60 -10.95 -9.48
N CYS A 53 -10.71 -11.37 -8.90
CA CYS A 53 -10.76 -12.17 -7.67
C CYS A 53 -11.78 -13.28 -7.86
N ALA A 54 -11.42 -14.51 -7.49
CA ALA A 54 -12.38 -15.59 -7.39
C ALA A 54 -13.33 -15.32 -6.22
N ARG A 55 -14.62 -15.62 -6.42
CA ARG A 55 -15.61 -15.54 -5.33
C ARG A 55 -15.30 -16.53 -4.21
N GLN A 56 -14.70 -17.67 -4.55
CA GLN A 56 -14.24 -18.69 -3.63
C GLN A 56 -12.89 -19.19 -4.14
N HIS A 57 -11.91 -19.28 -3.25
CA HIS A 57 -10.57 -19.76 -3.56
C HIS A 57 -10.39 -21.23 -3.17
N PHE A 58 -11.04 -21.67 -2.10
CA PHE A 58 -10.84 -22.99 -1.52
C PHE A 58 -12.18 -23.68 -1.21
N SER A 59 -12.27 -24.99 -1.44
CA SER A 59 -13.46 -25.79 -1.19
C SER A 59 -13.19 -27.05 -0.38
N ALA A 60 -14.23 -27.50 0.35
CA ALA A 60 -14.26 -28.80 1.01
C ALA A 60 -14.24 -29.97 0.00
N ASP A 61 -14.62 -29.73 -1.26
CA ASP A 61 -14.57 -30.71 -2.36
C ASP A 61 -13.16 -30.91 -2.94
N ARG A 62 -12.12 -30.58 -2.16
CA ARG A 62 -10.70 -30.82 -2.47
C ARG A 62 -10.21 -30.15 -3.76
N TRP A 63 -10.72 -28.95 -4.05
CA TRP A 63 -10.16 -28.07 -5.07
C TRP A 63 -9.72 -26.74 -4.46
N TYR A 64 -8.66 -26.18 -5.04
CA TYR A 64 -8.01 -24.96 -4.60
C TYR A 64 -7.59 -24.10 -5.80
N LEU A 65 -7.83 -22.79 -5.73
CA LEU A 65 -7.36 -21.80 -6.69
C LEU A 65 -6.18 -21.04 -6.08
N THR A 66 -5.08 -20.99 -6.81
CA THR A 66 -3.84 -20.33 -6.41
C THR A 66 -3.22 -19.60 -7.59
N GLY A 67 -2.33 -18.65 -7.30
CA GLY A 67 -1.73 -17.84 -8.35
C GLY A 67 -2.77 -16.98 -9.08
N MET A 68 -2.54 -16.81 -10.37
CA MET A 68 -3.41 -16.06 -11.27
C MET A 68 -4.78 -16.70 -11.51
N SER A 69 -5.03 -17.95 -11.08
CA SER A 69 -6.36 -18.58 -11.23
C SER A 69 -7.37 -18.08 -10.21
N GLY A 70 -6.90 -17.68 -9.02
CA GLY A 70 -7.75 -17.15 -7.95
C GLY A 70 -7.67 -15.63 -7.81
N PHE A 71 -6.49 -15.05 -8.00
CA PHE A 71 -6.23 -13.69 -7.54
C PHE A 71 -5.25 -12.94 -8.44
N PHE A 72 -5.63 -11.75 -8.89
CA PHE A 72 -4.70 -10.77 -9.46
C PHE A 72 -5.26 -9.36 -9.26
N VAL A 73 -4.46 -8.41 -8.77
CA VAL A 73 -4.93 -7.03 -8.59
C VAL A 73 -4.10 -6.04 -9.39
N GLU A 74 -2.80 -6.06 -9.18
CA GLU A 74 -1.90 -4.96 -9.54
C GLU A 74 -0.45 -5.45 -9.60
N VAL A 75 0.39 -4.87 -10.47
CA VAL A 75 1.82 -5.21 -10.57
C VAL A 75 2.70 -4.34 -9.66
N ILE A 76 2.22 -3.16 -9.26
CA ILE A 76 2.94 -2.24 -8.38
C ILE A 76 3.39 -2.97 -7.10
N GLY A 77 4.69 -2.85 -6.80
CA GLY A 77 5.32 -3.42 -5.61
C GLY A 77 5.35 -4.95 -5.59
N SER A 78 5.07 -5.63 -6.72
CA SER A 78 4.88 -7.09 -6.77
C SER A 78 3.90 -7.59 -5.71
N ALA A 79 2.93 -6.77 -5.29
CA ALA A 79 2.09 -7.04 -4.14
C ALA A 79 1.31 -8.36 -4.27
N THR A 80 0.89 -8.67 -5.50
CA THR A 80 0.12 -9.87 -5.84
C THR A 80 0.93 -11.17 -5.67
N SER A 81 2.24 -11.18 -5.96
CA SER A 81 3.03 -12.42 -5.94
C SER A 81 3.18 -13.00 -4.53
N ARG A 82 3.23 -12.14 -3.50
CA ARG A 82 3.24 -12.56 -2.09
C ARG A 82 2.02 -13.41 -1.74
N ILE A 83 0.87 -13.07 -2.29
CA ILE A 83 -0.40 -13.77 -2.06
C ILE A 83 -0.37 -15.19 -2.63
N TYR A 84 0.44 -15.44 -3.66
CA TYR A 84 0.57 -16.78 -4.26
C TYR A 84 1.31 -17.73 -3.32
N SER A 85 2.40 -17.26 -2.72
CA SER A 85 3.12 -18.03 -1.70
C SER A 85 2.27 -18.24 -0.45
N GLU A 86 1.55 -17.21 -0.01
CA GLU A 86 0.65 -17.26 1.15
C GLU A 86 -0.51 -18.25 0.92
N SER A 87 -1.19 -18.18 -0.21
CA SER A 87 -2.28 -19.11 -0.56
C SER A 87 -1.81 -20.58 -0.64
N ASN A 88 -0.62 -20.85 -1.18
CA ASN A 88 -0.08 -22.22 -1.20
C ASN A 88 0.12 -22.81 0.20
N ARG A 89 0.45 -21.97 1.18
CA ARG A 89 0.63 -22.40 2.57
C ARG A 89 -0.71 -22.59 3.28
N MET A 90 -1.73 -21.79 2.95
CA MET A 90 -3.10 -22.05 3.38
C MET A 90 -3.60 -23.41 2.87
N ILE A 91 -3.35 -23.72 1.58
CA ILE A 91 -3.70 -25.00 0.96
C ILE A 91 -3.03 -26.17 1.70
N GLU A 92 -1.73 -26.06 1.97
CA GLU A 92 -0.98 -27.08 2.72
C GLU A 92 -1.63 -27.39 4.08
N ARG A 93 -2.03 -26.35 4.84
CA ARG A 93 -2.72 -26.50 6.12
C ARG A 93 -4.08 -27.19 5.98
N MET A 94 -4.87 -26.84 4.95
CA MET A 94 -6.15 -27.50 4.67
C MET A 94 -5.96 -28.98 4.32
N ILE A 95 -4.96 -29.30 3.49
CA ILE A 95 -4.62 -30.69 3.15
C ILE A 95 -4.25 -31.48 4.41
N ARG A 96 -3.44 -30.91 5.31
CA ARG A 96 -3.09 -31.55 6.59
C ARG A 96 -4.30 -31.82 7.47
N ALA A 97 -5.22 -30.85 7.59
CA ALA A 97 -6.45 -31.01 8.36
C ALA A 97 -7.34 -32.13 7.77
N ASP A 98 -7.51 -32.15 6.44
CA ASP A 98 -8.29 -33.20 5.76
C ASP A 98 -7.64 -34.59 5.94
N LEU A 99 -6.32 -34.71 5.79
CA LEU A 99 -5.59 -35.96 5.99
C LEU A 99 -5.67 -36.47 7.44
N ALA A 100 -5.74 -35.57 8.42
CA ALA A 100 -5.92 -35.91 9.83
C ALA A 100 -7.38 -36.28 10.17
N GLY A 101 -8.33 -36.10 9.24
CA GLY A 101 -9.76 -36.27 9.49
C GLY A 101 -10.38 -35.16 10.35
N ASP A 102 -9.68 -34.05 10.55
CA ASP A 102 -10.11 -32.93 11.39
C ASP A 102 -11.04 -32.00 10.60
N ARG A 103 -12.32 -32.40 10.54
CA ARG A 103 -13.35 -31.72 9.75
C ARG A 103 -13.67 -30.31 10.25
N GLU A 104 -13.65 -30.10 11.56
CA GLU A 104 -13.94 -28.81 12.18
C GLU A 104 -12.84 -27.80 11.83
N ARG A 105 -11.58 -28.20 11.98
CA ARG A 105 -10.44 -27.35 11.61
C ARG A 105 -10.41 -27.06 10.11
N LEU A 106 -10.70 -28.05 9.26
CA LEU A 106 -10.80 -27.83 7.81
C LEU A 106 -11.86 -26.77 7.48
N ALA A 107 -13.05 -26.86 8.09
CA ALA A 107 -14.12 -25.88 7.87
C ALA A 107 -13.69 -24.47 8.31
N GLY A 108 -13.11 -24.32 9.51
CA GLY A 108 -12.61 -23.03 10.00
C GLY A 108 -11.51 -22.43 9.11
N LEU A 109 -10.59 -23.27 8.60
CA LEU A 109 -9.56 -22.85 7.65
C LEU A 109 -10.16 -22.37 6.33
N LEU A 110 -11.13 -23.10 5.77
CA LEU A 110 -11.80 -22.72 4.51
C LEU A 110 -12.45 -21.34 4.63
N ASP A 111 -13.24 -21.12 5.68
CA ASP A 111 -13.92 -19.84 5.89
C ASP A 111 -12.93 -18.69 6.12
N THR A 112 -11.96 -18.90 7.00
CA THR A 112 -10.96 -17.87 7.35
C THR A 112 -10.09 -17.49 6.16
N CYS A 113 -9.59 -18.48 5.41
CA CYS A 113 -8.67 -18.23 4.30
C CYS A 113 -9.39 -17.62 3.09
N ASN A 114 -10.62 -18.06 2.78
CA ASN A 114 -11.43 -17.40 1.75
C ASN A 114 -11.71 -15.94 2.12
N THR A 115 -12.13 -15.67 3.37
CA THR A 115 -12.39 -14.31 3.88
C THR A 115 -11.15 -13.44 3.76
N HIS A 116 -10.01 -13.98 4.19
CA HIS A 116 -8.74 -13.30 4.16
C HIS A 116 -8.34 -12.89 2.73
N LEU A 117 -8.44 -13.79 1.75
CA LEU A 117 -8.08 -13.48 0.37
C LEU A 117 -9.02 -12.44 -0.26
N ARG A 118 -10.33 -12.54 0.01
CA ARG A 118 -11.30 -11.52 -0.43
C ARG A 118 -10.98 -10.15 0.20
N ALA A 119 -10.69 -10.09 1.49
CA ALA A 119 -10.39 -8.84 2.18
C ALA A 119 -9.09 -8.22 1.68
N THR A 120 -8.09 -9.06 1.40
CA THR A 120 -6.83 -8.63 0.80
C THR A 120 -7.04 -8.06 -0.60
N TYR A 121 -7.89 -8.69 -1.41
CA TYR A 121 -8.26 -8.17 -2.73
C TYR A 121 -8.88 -6.78 -2.63
N GLU A 122 -9.88 -6.60 -1.77
CA GLU A 122 -10.55 -5.31 -1.59
C GLU A 122 -9.60 -4.25 -1.01
N ALA A 123 -8.69 -4.63 -0.13
CA ALA A 123 -7.66 -3.71 0.39
C ALA A 123 -6.72 -3.23 -0.73
N PHE A 124 -6.24 -4.13 -1.59
CA PHE A 124 -5.40 -3.75 -2.72
C PHE A 124 -6.19 -2.92 -3.74
N ASN A 125 -7.44 -3.29 -4.01
CA ASN A 125 -8.32 -2.54 -4.89
C ASN A 125 -8.49 -1.09 -4.39
N LEU A 126 -8.75 -0.91 -3.09
CA LEU A 126 -8.92 0.39 -2.47
C LEU A 126 -7.62 1.23 -2.49
N PHE A 127 -6.49 0.64 -2.08
CA PHE A 127 -5.27 1.41 -1.82
C PHE A 127 -4.33 1.53 -3.02
N LEU A 128 -4.38 0.60 -3.97
CA LEU A 128 -3.56 0.61 -5.16
C LEU A 128 -4.35 0.96 -6.42
N GLY A 129 -5.68 0.86 -6.39
CA GLY A 129 -6.54 1.25 -7.51
C GLY A 129 -6.66 2.76 -7.71
N ASP A 130 -6.20 3.59 -6.76
CA ASP A 130 -6.27 5.03 -6.88
C ASP A 130 -5.06 5.65 -7.60
N TYR A 131 -5.04 5.49 -8.93
CA TYR A 131 -3.95 5.95 -9.79
C TYR A 131 -3.76 7.48 -9.77
N GLU A 132 -4.70 8.27 -9.24
CA GLU A 132 -4.49 9.72 -9.03
C GLU A 132 -3.42 10.02 -7.99
N LEU A 133 -3.12 9.09 -7.10
CA LEU A 133 -2.07 9.28 -6.11
C LEU A 133 -0.67 9.03 -6.70
N PHE A 134 -0.58 8.47 -7.91
CA PHE A 134 0.69 8.06 -8.52
C PHE A 134 1.27 9.10 -9.48
N GLY A 135 0.45 10.03 -9.97
CA GLY A 135 0.86 11.05 -10.95
C GLY A 135 1.65 12.22 -10.36
N SER A 136 1.65 12.42 -9.05
CA SER A 136 2.39 13.49 -8.37
C SER A 136 3.58 12.95 -7.61
N PHE A 137 4.77 13.53 -7.82
CA PHE A 137 5.99 13.17 -7.09
C PHE A 137 5.81 13.23 -5.57
N GLU A 138 5.16 14.29 -5.06
CA GLU A 138 5.03 14.50 -3.61
C GLU A 138 4.10 13.45 -2.98
N LEU A 139 2.98 13.15 -3.66
CA LEU A 139 2.06 12.10 -3.22
C LEU A 139 2.70 10.73 -3.33
N PHE A 140 3.20 10.37 -4.52
CA PHE A 140 3.72 9.04 -4.78
C PHE A 140 4.91 8.71 -3.88
N SER A 141 5.89 9.61 -3.77
CA SER A 141 7.08 9.37 -2.94
C SER A 141 6.73 9.18 -1.46
N SER A 142 5.74 9.92 -0.95
CA SER A 142 5.32 9.83 0.45
C SER A 142 4.44 8.59 0.68
N TYR A 143 3.44 8.38 -0.19
CA TYR A 143 2.44 7.32 -0.06
C TYR A 143 3.03 5.92 -0.34
N PHE A 144 3.93 5.83 -1.31
CA PHE A 144 4.69 4.62 -1.57
C PHE A 144 5.71 4.37 -0.46
N GLY A 145 6.42 5.42 -0.02
CA GLY A 145 7.40 5.33 1.06
C GLY A 145 6.83 4.81 2.38
N VAL A 146 5.69 5.35 2.84
CA VAL A 146 5.03 4.83 4.05
C VAL A 146 4.52 3.39 3.85
N GLY A 147 4.12 3.03 2.62
CA GLY A 147 3.74 1.67 2.25
C GLY A 147 4.90 0.67 2.35
N LEU A 148 6.09 1.05 1.87
CA LEU A 148 7.32 0.27 2.02
C LEU A 148 7.70 0.11 3.50
N ALA A 149 7.64 1.20 4.27
CA ALA A 149 7.93 1.15 5.70
C ALA A 149 7.01 0.15 6.43
N GLU A 150 5.70 0.14 6.11
CA GLU A 150 4.75 -0.82 6.66
C GLU A 150 5.00 -2.26 6.19
N TYR A 151 5.40 -2.44 4.92
CA TYR A 151 5.79 -3.74 4.39
C TYR A 151 6.97 -4.32 5.17
N PHE A 152 8.06 -3.57 5.36
CA PHE A 152 9.20 -4.04 6.14
C PHE A 152 8.90 -4.15 7.64
N ASN A 153 7.97 -3.35 8.16
CA ASN A 153 7.57 -3.41 9.57
C ASN A 153 6.85 -4.73 9.91
N ALA A 154 5.81 -5.06 9.13
CA ALA A 154 4.91 -6.18 9.44
C ALA A 154 4.69 -7.12 8.24
N GLY A 155 4.59 -6.58 7.03
CA GLY A 155 4.24 -7.35 5.83
C GLY A 155 5.24 -8.46 5.46
N LEU A 156 6.54 -8.17 5.51
CA LEU A 156 7.61 -9.12 5.19
C LEU A 156 7.70 -10.21 6.25
N ASN A 157 7.72 -9.84 7.53
CA ASN A 157 7.73 -10.80 8.63
C ASN A 157 6.48 -11.68 8.61
N HIS A 158 5.31 -11.15 8.26
CA HIS A 158 4.11 -11.95 8.07
C HIS A 158 4.29 -12.99 6.98
N ALA A 159 4.83 -12.60 5.82
CA ALA A 159 5.09 -13.49 4.70
C ALA A 159 6.14 -14.57 5.01
N MET A 160 7.10 -14.27 5.87
CA MET A 160 8.14 -15.21 6.32
C MET A 160 7.70 -16.10 7.49
N SER A 161 6.75 -15.65 8.32
CA SER A 161 6.26 -16.40 9.49
C SER A 161 5.29 -17.52 9.13
N ASP A 162 5.01 -18.47 10.04
CA ASP A 162 4.26 -19.70 9.73
C ASP A 162 2.74 -19.52 9.40
N LEU A 163 2.24 -18.35 8.99
CA LEU A 163 0.78 -18.07 8.94
C LEU A 163 0.01 -18.44 10.23
N ASP A 164 0.71 -18.67 11.35
CA ASP A 164 0.12 -19.20 12.58
C ASP A 164 -0.93 -18.26 13.17
N ALA A 165 -0.78 -16.96 12.97
CA ALA A 165 -1.80 -16.00 13.38
C ALA A 165 -3.12 -16.21 12.64
N LEU A 166 -3.06 -16.52 11.34
CA LEU A 166 -4.23 -16.83 10.53
C LEU A 166 -4.83 -18.18 10.93
N ALA A 167 -3.99 -19.20 11.13
CA ALA A 167 -4.44 -20.51 11.56
C ALA A 167 -5.08 -20.49 12.96
N ARG A 168 -4.48 -19.78 13.92
CA ARG A 168 -5.07 -19.57 15.25
C ARG A 168 -6.42 -18.87 15.16
N ARG A 169 -6.57 -17.91 14.25
CA ARG A 169 -7.88 -17.24 14.02
C ARG A 169 -8.92 -18.23 13.51
N ALA A 170 -8.53 -19.10 12.59
CA ALA A 170 -9.39 -20.16 12.08
C ALA A 170 -9.83 -21.17 13.16
N GLU A 171 -9.03 -21.34 14.22
CA GLU A 171 -9.30 -22.27 15.32
C GLU A 171 -10.13 -21.64 16.45
N VAL A 172 -9.97 -20.34 16.72
CA VAL A 172 -10.61 -19.68 17.87
C VAL A 172 -11.95 -19.04 17.52
N ASP A 173 -12.02 -18.33 16.39
CA ASP A 173 -13.20 -17.56 15.97
C ASP A 173 -13.15 -17.34 14.45
N PRO A 174 -13.45 -18.39 13.66
CA PRO A 174 -13.40 -18.29 12.21
C PRO A 174 -14.48 -17.30 11.74
N PRO A 175 -14.13 -16.22 11.02
CA PRO A 175 -15.13 -15.38 10.41
C PRO A 175 -15.87 -16.22 9.37
N ARG A 176 -17.20 -16.26 9.45
CA ARG A 176 -18.01 -16.86 8.38
C ARG A 176 -17.83 -16.06 7.10
N PHE A 177 -17.50 -16.72 6.00
CA PHE A 177 -17.04 -16.06 4.78
C PHE A 177 -17.98 -14.96 4.25
N ASP A 178 -19.29 -15.17 4.36
CA ASP A 178 -20.29 -14.22 3.86
C ASP A 178 -20.86 -13.28 4.94
N GLU A 179 -20.82 -13.67 6.22
CA GLU A 179 -21.43 -12.89 7.32
C GLU A 179 -20.39 -12.05 8.09
N GLY A 180 -19.13 -12.49 8.10
CA GLY A 180 -18.03 -11.88 8.86
C GLY A 180 -17.11 -10.99 8.02
N PHE A 181 -17.32 -10.91 6.70
CA PHE A 181 -16.45 -10.15 5.80
C PHE A 181 -16.38 -8.67 6.17
N ASP A 182 -17.52 -8.00 6.33
CA ASP A 182 -17.55 -6.55 6.58
C ASP A 182 -16.86 -6.19 7.90
N ALA A 183 -17.18 -6.92 8.98
CA ALA A 183 -16.54 -6.75 10.28
C ALA A 183 -15.03 -7.03 10.22
N TYR A 184 -14.62 -8.09 9.51
CA TYR A 184 -13.21 -8.39 9.30
C TYR A 184 -12.50 -7.28 8.53
N PHE A 185 -13.12 -6.79 7.45
CA PHE A 185 -12.57 -5.75 6.58
C PHE A 185 -12.45 -4.42 7.33
N GLU A 186 -13.47 -4.02 8.06
CA GLU A 186 -13.44 -2.80 8.85
C GLU A 186 -12.33 -2.86 9.92
N ALA A 187 -12.27 -3.95 10.69
CA ALA A 187 -11.29 -4.11 11.75
C ALA A 187 -9.85 -4.28 11.24
N SER A 188 -9.66 -4.98 10.13
CA SER A 188 -8.33 -5.39 9.65
C SER A 188 -7.76 -4.47 8.56
N VAL A 189 -8.62 -3.78 7.81
CA VAL A 189 -8.24 -2.95 6.66
C VAL A 189 -8.50 -1.47 6.96
N LEU A 190 -9.74 -1.11 7.30
CA LEU A 190 -10.14 0.30 7.43
C LEU A 190 -9.63 0.96 8.71
N ALA A 191 -9.43 0.21 9.80
CA ALA A 191 -8.86 0.72 11.04
C ALA A 191 -7.31 0.77 11.05
N GLY A 192 -6.67 0.34 9.95
CA GLY A 192 -5.22 0.22 9.83
C GLY A 192 -4.53 1.54 9.45
N LEU A 193 -3.21 1.58 9.66
CA LEU A 193 -2.39 2.72 9.25
C LEU A 193 -2.50 3.00 7.73
N ARG A 194 -2.63 1.96 6.90
CA ARG A 194 -2.78 2.13 5.45
C ARG A 194 -4.00 2.96 5.08
N ALA A 195 -5.15 2.69 5.69
CA ALA A 195 -6.36 3.48 5.47
C ALA A 195 -6.19 4.95 5.88
N ALA A 196 -5.57 5.20 7.03
CA ALA A 196 -5.28 6.56 7.49
C ALA A 196 -4.31 7.30 6.54
N THR A 197 -3.26 6.62 6.06
CA THR A 197 -2.32 7.22 5.10
C THR A 197 -2.96 7.51 3.76
N HIS A 198 -3.84 6.63 3.27
CA HIS A 198 -4.58 6.82 2.03
C HIS A 198 -5.52 8.02 2.12
N ARG A 199 -6.25 8.16 3.23
CA ARG A 199 -7.10 9.34 3.48
C ARG A 199 -6.30 10.65 3.39
N LEU A 200 -5.18 10.76 4.11
CA LEU A 200 -4.37 11.98 4.05
C LEU A 200 -3.70 12.19 2.68
N ALA A 201 -3.43 11.13 1.92
CA ALA A 201 -3.00 11.25 0.53
C ALA A 201 -4.08 11.91 -0.33
N ARG A 202 -5.36 11.53 -0.15
CA ARG A 202 -6.50 12.18 -0.83
C ARG A 202 -6.63 13.65 -0.42
N GLU A 203 -6.49 13.98 0.86
CA GLU A 203 -6.50 15.37 1.33
C GLU A 203 -5.39 16.21 0.67
N LEU A 204 -4.15 15.68 0.59
CA LEU A 204 -3.07 16.37 -0.11
C LEU A 204 -3.33 16.45 -1.62
N TYR A 205 -3.89 15.41 -2.24
CA TYR A 205 -4.26 15.42 -3.65
C TYR A 205 -5.23 16.56 -3.97
N GLU A 206 -6.32 16.67 -3.22
CA GLU A 206 -7.31 17.73 -3.38
C GLU A 206 -6.68 19.11 -3.20
N PHE A 207 -5.83 19.27 -2.19
CA PHE A 207 -5.07 20.50 -1.97
C PHE A 207 -4.17 20.84 -3.17
N LEU A 208 -3.38 19.88 -3.65
CA LEU A 208 -2.44 20.08 -4.77
C LEU A 208 -3.18 20.45 -6.07
N VAL A 209 -4.29 19.77 -6.37
CA VAL A 209 -5.12 20.06 -7.54
C VAL A 209 -5.70 21.46 -7.44
N ALA A 210 -6.27 21.83 -6.29
CA ALA A 210 -6.86 23.15 -6.07
C ALA A 210 -5.85 24.32 -6.21
N ARG A 211 -4.55 24.06 -6.06
CA ARG A 211 -3.47 25.05 -6.22
C ARG A 211 -2.75 24.96 -7.56
N GLY A 212 -3.17 24.07 -8.48
CA GLY A 212 -2.43 23.81 -9.72
C GLY A 212 -1.01 23.27 -9.48
N ALA A 213 -0.77 22.68 -8.31
CA ALA A 213 0.54 22.26 -7.83
C ALA A 213 0.77 20.74 -7.97
N TYR A 214 -0.20 20.01 -8.54
CA TYR A 214 -0.17 18.54 -8.62
C TYR A 214 1.12 17.98 -9.24
N PHE A 215 1.65 18.61 -10.29
CA PHE A 215 2.88 18.17 -10.98
C PHE A 215 4.16 18.92 -10.55
N ARG A 216 4.12 19.76 -9.49
CA ARG A 216 5.23 20.67 -9.15
C ARG A 216 6.58 20.00 -8.91
N GLY A 217 6.57 18.73 -8.49
CA GLY A 217 7.76 17.96 -8.15
C GLY A 217 8.19 16.94 -9.20
N ASN A 218 7.50 16.85 -10.34
CA ASN A 218 7.68 15.74 -11.28
C ASN A 218 8.96 15.82 -12.13
N HIS A 219 9.65 16.96 -12.11
CA HIS A 219 10.87 17.17 -12.89
C HIS A 219 12.08 17.41 -11.99
N GLY A 220 13.19 16.73 -12.28
CA GLY A 220 14.49 16.96 -11.63
C GLY A 220 14.57 16.52 -10.17
N ARG A 221 13.55 15.83 -9.65
CA ARG A 221 13.54 15.29 -8.28
C ARG A 221 13.48 13.76 -8.32
N TYR A 222 14.10 13.16 -7.31
CA TYR A 222 14.00 11.74 -7.02
C TYR A 222 13.75 11.58 -5.51
N ALA A 223 13.15 10.46 -5.14
CA ALA A 223 13.01 10.07 -3.74
C ALA A 223 13.83 8.80 -3.55
N ASP A 224 14.69 8.82 -2.53
CA ASP A 224 15.44 7.65 -2.12
C ASP A 224 14.60 6.84 -1.12
N SER A 225 14.55 5.52 -1.30
CA SER A 225 13.85 4.63 -0.36
C SER A 225 14.53 4.61 1.01
N ASN A 226 15.80 5.03 1.10
CA ASN A 226 16.56 5.17 2.34
C ASN A 226 15.84 6.00 3.41
N ASP A 227 15.08 7.02 2.99
CA ASP A 227 14.28 7.85 3.91
C ASP A 227 13.18 7.06 4.64
N TRP A 228 12.77 5.91 4.09
CA TRP A 228 11.62 5.13 4.55
C TRP A 228 11.97 3.74 5.07
N GLU A 229 12.75 2.98 4.32
CA GLU A 229 12.92 1.54 4.54
C GLU A 229 14.25 1.18 5.22
N GLN A 230 15.31 1.97 5.03
CA GLN A 230 16.62 1.73 5.65
C GLN A 230 16.71 2.16 7.12
N ARG A 231 15.57 2.30 7.79
CA ARG A 231 15.55 2.66 9.21
C ARG A 231 15.94 1.44 10.05
N ALA A 232 16.87 1.63 10.99
CA ALA A 232 17.32 0.56 11.87
C ALA A 232 16.18 -0.14 12.64
N ASP A 233 15.12 0.59 13.02
CA ASP A 233 13.95 0.02 13.68
C ASP A 233 13.11 -0.91 12.79
N LEU A 234 13.28 -0.84 11.47
CA LEU A 234 12.68 -1.77 10.51
C LEU A 234 13.60 -2.95 10.23
N LEU A 235 14.85 -2.67 9.81
CA LEU A 235 15.80 -3.69 9.36
C LEU A 235 16.14 -4.70 10.46
N THR A 236 16.27 -4.27 11.71
CA THR A 236 16.56 -5.15 12.86
C THR A 236 15.44 -6.12 13.22
N LYS A 237 14.28 -6.02 12.55
CA LYS A 237 13.16 -6.94 12.75
C LYS A 237 13.09 -8.03 11.67
N ILE A 238 13.80 -7.86 10.56
CA ILE A 238 13.74 -8.83 9.46
C ILE A 238 14.32 -10.15 9.94
N GLY A 239 13.49 -11.20 9.93
CA GLY A 239 13.89 -12.52 10.42
C GLY A 239 13.90 -12.69 11.94
N ALA A 240 13.62 -11.63 12.71
CA ALA A 240 13.44 -11.72 14.15
C ALA A 240 12.02 -12.20 14.51
N PRO A 241 11.81 -12.80 15.70
CA PRO A 241 10.47 -13.05 16.20
C PRO A 241 9.65 -11.76 16.26
N ARG A 242 8.35 -11.87 15.94
CA ARG A 242 7.44 -10.72 15.95
C ARG A 242 7.29 -10.16 17.36
N CYS A 243 7.31 -8.84 17.47
CA CYS A 243 7.12 -8.11 18.71
C CYS A 243 6.12 -6.96 18.45
N PRO A 244 4.85 -7.12 18.87
CA PRO A 244 3.80 -6.14 18.62
C PRO A 244 4.14 -4.73 19.10
N GLU A 245 4.86 -4.61 20.22
CA GLU A 245 5.28 -3.31 20.77
C GLU A 245 6.27 -2.61 19.84
N ARG A 246 7.25 -3.34 19.30
CA ARG A 246 8.22 -2.82 18.33
C ARG A 246 7.57 -2.50 16.99
N GLU A 247 6.64 -3.33 16.55
CA GLU A 247 5.86 -3.09 15.32
C GLU A 247 5.01 -1.82 15.44
N LEU A 248 4.30 -1.65 16.56
CA LEU A 248 3.49 -0.46 16.86
C LEU A 248 4.35 0.80 16.94
N ALA A 249 5.50 0.74 17.64
CA ALA A 249 6.42 1.87 17.73
C ALA A 249 6.95 2.30 16.35
N ALA A 250 7.31 1.35 15.49
CA ALA A 250 7.76 1.61 14.13
C ALA A 250 6.65 2.19 13.23
N SER A 251 5.41 1.70 13.35
CA SER A 251 4.24 2.28 12.64
C SER A 251 3.96 3.71 13.09
N ARG A 252 4.03 4.00 14.41
CA ARG A 252 3.86 5.38 14.92
C ARG A 252 4.91 6.33 14.36
N ARG A 253 6.16 5.87 14.26
CA ARG A 253 7.25 6.64 13.64
C ARG A 253 6.97 6.89 12.15
N SER A 254 6.58 5.86 11.40
CA SER A 254 6.20 5.98 9.98
C SER A 254 5.04 6.95 9.78
N TRP A 255 4.05 6.91 10.67
CA TRP A 255 2.91 7.83 10.69
C TRP A 255 3.34 9.28 10.90
N GLU A 256 4.16 9.57 11.90
CA GLU A 256 4.68 10.93 12.14
C GLU A 256 5.47 11.46 10.93
N MET A 257 6.39 10.65 10.40
CA MET A 257 7.19 11.02 9.23
C MET A 257 6.32 11.33 8.02
N TYR A 258 5.29 10.50 7.78
CA TYR A 258 4.34 10.69 6.69
C TYR A 258 3.56 11.99 6.83
N VAL A 259 2.90 12.20 7.96
CA VAL A 259 2.10 13.41 8.19
C VAL A 259 2.95 14.68 8.10
N ARG A 260 4.14 14.65 8.72
CA ARG A 260 5.11 15.75 8.68
C ARG A 260 5.50 16.09 7.24
N ARG A 261 5.78 15.10 6.40
CA ARG A 261 6.17 15.30 5.00
C ARG A 261 5.03 15.90 4.17
N LEU A 262 3.81 15.38 4.31
CA LEU A 262 2.65 15.95 3.60
C LEU A 262 2.40 17.41 4.01
N LEU A 263 2.47 17.69 5.32
CA LEU A 263 2.29 19.04 5.85
C LEU A 263 3.40 19.99 5.36
N ALA A 264 4.66 19.55 5.34
CA ALA A 264 5.77 20.34 4.82
C ALA A 264 5.58 20.73 3.35
N VAL A 265 5.01 19.85 2.54
CA VAL A 265 4.62 20.17 1.14
C VAL A 265 3.58 21.28 1.12
N MET A 266 2.55 21.22 1.96
CA MET A 266 1.51 22.24 2.04
C MET A 266 2.05 23.59 2.53
N CYS A 267 2.88 23.59 3.59
CA CYS A 267 3.55 24.79 4.08
C CYS A 267 4.42 25.44 2.99
N SER A 268 5.17 24.64 2.23
CA SER A 268 5.97 25.15 1.10
C SER A 268 5.12 25.81 0.02
N ILE A 269 3.93 25.28 -0.29
CA ILE A 269 3.02 25.86 -1.30
C ILE A 269 2.43 27.18 -0.81
N GLU A 270 2.07 27.23 0.46
CA GLU A 270 1.40 28.39 1.07
C GLU A 270 2.41 29.41 1.63
N GLN A 271 3.71 29.19 1.41
CA GLN A 271 4.80 30.03 1.91
C GLN A 271 4.76 30.26 3.43
N VAL A 272 4.41 29.20 4.16
CA VAL A 272 4.36 29.17 5.63
C VAL A 272 5.61 28.45 6.14
N GLU A 273 6.29 29.02 7.14
CA GLU A 273 7.41 28.32 7.78
C GLU A 273 6.91 27.11 8.58
N PHE A 274 7.62 25.99 8.52
CA PHE A 274 7.26 24.80 9.27
C PHE A 274 7.74 24.92 10.72
N ASP A 275 6.82 25.14 11.66
CA ASP A 275 7.13 25.20 13.09
C ASP A 275 7.07 23.80 13.74
N GLU A 276 8.24 23.27 14.09
CA GLU A 276 8.39 21.95 14.72
C GLU A 276 7.68 21.83 16.07
N ARG A 277 7.68 22.90 16.87
CA ARG A 277 7.06 22.90 18.20
C ARG A 277 5.54 22.87 18.07
N ALA A 278 4.99 23.68 17.17
CA ALA A 278 3.57 23.71 16.88
C ALA A 278 3.09 22.37 16.28
N PHE A 279 3.89 21.75 15.42
CA PHE A 279 3.60 20.43 14.87
C PHE A 279 3.49 19.39 15.99
N ARG A 280 4.53 19.28 16.84
CA ARG A 280 4.54 18.32 17.95
C ARG A 280 3.42 18.55 18.96
N ALA A 281 3.03 19.80 19.20
CA ALA A 281 1.96 20.14 20.13
C ALA A 281 0.56 19.70 19.63
N ARG A 282 0.36 19.63 18.30
CA ARG A 282 -0.95 19.28 17.72
C ARG A 282 -1.02 17.86 17.15
N PHE A 283 0.11 17.30 16.73
CA PHE A 283 0.19 16.00 16.07
C PHE A 283 -0.44 14.88 16.92
N GLN A 284 -1.32 14.11 16.29
CA GLN A 284 -1.93 12.93 16.88
C GLN A 284 -1.13 11.69 16.48
N GLY A 285 -0.42 11.11 17.45
CA GLY A 285 0.40 9.90 17.24
C GLY A 285 -0.42 8.63 16.96
N CYS A 286 -1.72 8.67 17.25
CA CYS A 286 -2.64 7.58 16.93
C CYS A 286 -3.32 7.84 15.59
N TRP A 287 -3.02 7.04 14.56
CA TRP A 287 -3.66 7.18 13.24
C TRP A 287 -5.16 6.88 13.21
N ARG A 288 -5.71 6.33 14.30
CA ARG A 288 -7.15 6.15 14.49
C ARG A 288 -7.84 7.44 14.92
N GLU A 289 -7.10 8.37 15.51
CA GLU A 289 -7.61 9.71 15.77
C GLU A 289 -7.65 10.48 14.45
N ARG A 290 -8.81 11.10 14.18
CA ARG A 290 -9.02 11.84 12.93
C ARG A 290 -8.38 13.21 13.02
N GLN A 291 -7.10 13.32 12.68
CA GLN A 291 -6.46 14.57 12.30
C GLN A 291 -6.59 14.82 10.79
N THR A 292 -6.69 16.08 10.37
CA THR A 292 -6.64 16.48 8.96
C THR A 292 -5.39 17.32 8.67
N LEU A 293 -4.97 17.34 7.41
CA LEU A 293 -3.86 18.20 7.00
C LEU A 293 -4.23 19.70 7.05
N ALA A 294 -5.50 20.03 6.79
CA ALA A 294 -5.99 21.41 6.86
C ALA A 294 -5.86 22.00 8.27
N GLU A 295 -6.29 21.26 9.29
CA GLU A 295 -6.17 21.69 10.69
C GLU A 295 -4.70 21.90 11.10
N LEU A 296 -3.81 21.01 10.67
CA LEU A 296 -2.38 21.13 10.94
C LEU A 296 -1.77 22.34 10.21
N LEU A 297 -2.14 22.59 8.96
CA LEU A 297 -1.69 23.77 8.21
C LEU A 297 -2.14 25.07 8.87
N ASP A 298 -3.37 25.13 9.38
CA ASP A 298 -3.87 26.30 10.11
C ASP A 298 -3.08 26.56 11.40
N VAL A 299 -2.63 25.50 12.08
CA VAL A 299 -1.72 25.62 13.22
C VAL A 299 -0.37 26.20 12.80
N MET A 300 0.18 25.74 11.67
CA MET A 300 1.45 26.29 11.13
C MET A 300 1.32 27.78 10.79
N LYS A 301 0.22 28.18 10.14
CA LYS A 301 -0.07 29.58 9.79
C LYS A 301 -0.07 30.48 11.02
N ARG A 302 -0.82 30.10 12.06
CA ARG A 302 -0.89 30.86 13.32
C ARG A 302 0.46 30.96 14.03
N ALA A 303 1.26 29.89 14.01
CA ALA A 303 2.60 29.90 14.59
C ALA A 303 3.53 30.88 13.84
N SER A 304 3.49 30.85 12.50
CA SER A 304 4.24 31.76 11.64
C SER A 304 3.86 33.23 11.86
N ASP A 305 2.56 33.53 12.00
CA ASP A 305 2.07 34.89 12.27
C ASP A 305 2.56 35.42 13.63
N PHE A 306 2.57 34.55 14.66
CA PHE A 306 3.05 34.91 15.99
C PHE A 306 4.56 35.24 16.00
N GLN A 307 5.36 34.48 15.25
CA GLN A 307 6.79 34.74 15.11
C GLN A 307 7.05 36.07 14.39
N MET A 308 6.30 36.39 13.34
CA MET A 308 6.42 37.68 12.64
C MET A 308 5.98 38.88 13.51
N ALA A 309 5.05 38.67 14.45
CA ALA A 309 4.59 39.70 15.36
C ALA A 309 5.57 40.01 16.51
N GLY A 310 6.74 39.36 16.57
CA GLY A 310 7.76 39.62 17.60
C GLY A 310 7.43 39.02 18.96
N GLY A 311 6.62 37.96 19.02
CA GLY A 311 6.32 37.26 20.26
C GLY A 311 7.54 36.49 20.79
N THR A 312 8.25 37.09 21.75
CA THR A 312 9.23 36.41 22.62
C THR A 312 8.54 35.66 23.75
#